data_AF-A0A429UIC4-F1
#
_entry.id   AF-A0A429UIC4-F1
#
_cell.length_a   1.000
_cell.length_b   1.000
_cell.length_c   1.000
_cell.angle_alpha   90.00
_cell.angle_beta   90.00
_cell.angle_gamma   90.00
#
_symmetry.space_group_name_H-M   'P 1'
#
loop_
_entity.id
_entity.type
_entity.pdbx_description
1 polymer ?
#
loop_
_entity_poly.entity_id
_entity_poly.type
_entity_poly.pdbx_seq_one_letter_code
_entity_poly.pdbx_strand_id
1 'polypeptide(L)'
;MTVFLMVAGVFTGTQVWRETAAQLVRAGGEVHAVPLTGIDPDRPAPPAGADLETHIADVIAAIDAVDAGPDTGTVDAGARGSGREIVLVGHDYGIHPVLGAADRRPERVARVVYLDCGMPRNGLPALAAVPDQETRARLAERARQGGYAGELPPPGREQWQRWGSTAGLGDAALDRLTALAAPQPLGTLLQPLRLGGAFASVPTTGVLCTGNGATIELVQRLVDLGDPTLAALTDTRVGFFELPTGHWPMLSCPADLADVLLRAAAGEGHRLRPAGAGGTPAHLRPFPLDVPEVPRDRRDHVDLYVPAADGPRPAVVLVHGGPVPAGGRPTPRDWPTMVGYARLAAAEGMVGATLDHRLHDVGDYERAAGDVAAAVELVRADPRVDADRVALWFFSGGGLLTADWLAAPPAWLRCLAASYPVLAPLPNWGLSGGRFRPARAVAHAGALPVVLLRAGRESPEIAATVEAFVTAAGNSAAHLEVVDVPDGHHGFETIDPPEDTVPAMRRAMRSVITHLTR
;
A
#
# COMPACT_ATOMS: atom_id res chain seq x y z
N MET A 1 -13.86 -29.44 -15.68
CA MET A 1 -14.21 -29.31 -14.24
C MET A 1 -13.16 -28.45 -13.58
N THR A 2 -13.54 -27.46 -12.76
CA THR A 2 -12.59 -26.57 -12.09
C THR A 2 -12.14 -27.14 -10.75
N VAL A 3 -10.83 -27.14 -10.51
CA VAL A 3 -10.21 -27.60 -9.27
C VAL A 3 -9.52 -26.43 -8.59
N PHE A 4 -9.88 -26.14 -7.34
CA PHE A 4 -9.28 -25.07 -6.54
C PHE A 4 -8.24 -25.65 -5.59
N LEU A 5 -6.97 -25.28 -5.77
CA LEU A 5 -5.91 -25.58 -4.81
C LEU A 5 -5.64 -24.31 -3.99
N MET A 6 -5.97 -24.34 -2.71
CA MET A 6 -5.90 -23.17 -1.82
C MET A 6 -4.75 -23.29 -0.84
N VAL A 7 -3.92 -22.26 -0.78
CA VAL A 7 -2.70 -22.20 0.03
C VAL A 7 -2.83 -21.02 1.00
N ALA A 8 -2.77 -21.33 2.29
CA ALA A 8 -2.98 -20.39 3.38
C ALA A 8 -1.75 -19.49 3.63
N GLY A 9 -1.99 -18.36 4.31
CA GLY A 9 -0.97 -17.38 4.70
C GLY A 9 -0.16 -17.76 5.92
N VAL A 10 0.64 -16.82 6.43
CA VAL A 10 1.51 -17.06 7.59
C VAL A 10 0.70 -17.52 8.81
N PHE A 11 1.27 -18.45 9.57
CA PHE A 11 0.67 -19.04 10.78
C PHE A 11 -0.65 -19.81 10.59
N THR A 12 -1.19 -19.87 9.38
CA THR A 12 -2.50 -20.49 9.11
C THR A 12 -2.34 -21.73 8.24
N GLY A 13 -2.99 -22.83 8.65
CA GLY A 13 -3.05 -24.08 7.87
C GLY A 13 -4.36 -24.24 7.09
N THR A 14 -4.55 -25.43 6.53
CA THR A 14 -5.71 -25.82 5.70
C THR A 14 -7.08 -25.54 6.33
N GLN A 15 -7.15 -25.56 7.66
CA GLN A 15 -8.38 -25.35 8.42
C GLN A 15 -9.04 -23.99 8.16
N VAL A 16 -8.25 -22.96 7.80
CA VAL A 16 -8.77 -21.62 7.51
C VAL A 16 -9.74 -21.61 6.32
N TRP A 17 -9.63 -22.60 5.43
CA TRP A 17 -10.42 -22.68 4.20
C TRP A 17 -11.72 -23.47 4.32
N ARG A 18 -12.00 -24.08 5.48
CA ARG A 18 -13.10 -25.05 5.63
C ARG A 18 -14.44 -24.53 5.12
N GLU A 19 -14.78 -23.29 5.46
CA GLU A 19 -16.07 -22.68 5.12
C GLU A 19 -16.12 -22.33 3.64
N THR A 20 -15.09 -21.70 3.08
CA THR A 20 -14.99 -21.42 1.62
C THR A 20 -14.99 -22.70 0.78
N ALA A 21 -14.28 -23.74 1.21
CA ALA A 21 -14.25 -25.04 0.53
C ALA A 21 -15.63 -25.66 0.43
N ALA A 22 -16.40 -25.63 1.52
CA ALA A 22 -17.78 -26.13 1.53
C ALA A 22 -18.68 -25.37 0.53
N GLN A 23 -18.49 -24.06 0.37
CA GLN A 23 -19.24 -23.25 -0.60
C GLN A 23 -18.89 -23.60 -2.05
N LEU A 24 -17.59 -23.74 -2.35
CA LEU A 24 -17.11 -24.13 -3.68
C LEU A 24 -17.55 -25.55 -4.07
N VAL A 25 -17.50 -26.51 -3.14
CA VAL A 25 -18.00 -27.88 -3.36
C VAL A 25 -19.50 -27.89 -3.63
N ARG A 26 -20.27 -27.10 -2.87
CA ARG A 26 -21.72 -26.94 -3.09
C ARG A 26 -22.05 -26.35 -4.47
N ALA A 27 -21.15 -25.55 -5.04
CA ALA A 27 -21.24 -25.01 -6.39
C ALA A 27 -20.72 -25.97 -7.49
N GLY A 28 -20.30 -27.19 -7.13
CA GLY A 28 -19.83 -28.22 -8.06
C GLY A 28 -18.33 -28.16 -8.39
N GLY A 29 -17.56 -27.33 -7.68
CA GLY A 29 -16.10 -27.31 -7.79
C GLY A 29 -15.43 -28.44 -7.01
N GLU A 30 -14.29 -28.92 -7.50
CA GLU A 30 -13.39 -29.75 -6.70
C GLU A 30 -12.44 -28.83 -5.92
N VAL A 31 -12.16 -29.13 -4.65
CA VAL A 31 -11.42 -28.22 -3.77
C VAL A 31 -10.44 -28.98 -2.91
N HIS A 32 -9.19 -28.51 -2.88
CA HIS A 32 -8.15 -29.01 -2.00
C HIS A 32 -7.48 -27.85 -1.28
N ALA A 33 -7.60 -27.81 0.04
CA ALA A 33 -6.71 -26.99 0.85
C ALA A 33 -5.37 -27.72 0.95
N VAL A 34 -4.28 -27.09 0.49
CA VAL A 34 -2.96 -27.73 0.41
C VAL A 34 -2.28 -27.69 1.78
N PRO A 35 -2.01 -28.84 2.43
CA PRO A 35 -1.28 -28.86 3.69
C PRO A 35 0.20 -28.56 3.46
N LEU A 36 0.75 -27.63 4.24
CA LEU A 36 2.13 -27.18 4.13
C LEU A 36 3.00 -27.78 5.24
N THR A 37 4.17 -28.27 4.84
CA THR A 37 5.14 -28.89 5.74
C THR A 37 5.62 -27.91 6.82
N GLY A 38 5.46 -28.30 8.08
CA GLY A 38 5.81 -27.47 9.25
C GLY A 38 4.72 -26.52 9.71
N ILE A 39 3.57 -26.47 9.00
CA ILE A 39 2.40 -25.67 9.39
C ILE A 39 1.24 -26.57 9.78
N ASP A 40 0.87 -27.51 8.90
CA ASP A 40 -0.25 -28.41 9.14
C ASP A 40 0.18 -29.61 10.02
N PRO A 41 -0.62 -30.00 11.04
CA PRO A 41 -0.23 -31.04 12.00
C PRO A 41 0.08 -32.42 11.39
N ASP A 42 -0.51 -32.72 10.23
CA ASP A 42 -0.32 -33.96 9.47
C ASP A 42 0.94 -33.94 8.59
N ARG A 43 1.65 -32.81 8.50
CA ARG A 43 2.93 -32.64 7.80
C ARG A 43 3.96 -31.95 8.69
N PRO A 44 4.50 -32.61 9.72
CA PRO A 44 5.51 -32.00 10.59
C PRO A 44 6.79 -31.63 9.83
N ALA A 45 7.45 -30.55 10.25
CA ALA A 45 8.73 -30.15 9.65
C ALA A 45 9.81 -31.22 9.89
N PRO A 46 10.72 -31.45 8.92
CA PRO A 46 11.88 -32.28 9.15
C PRO A 46 12.85 -31.62 10.14
N PRO A 47 13.80 -32.37 10.75
CA PRO A 47 14.77 -31.80 11.70
C PRO A 47 15.61 -30.64 11.16
N ALA A 48 15.80 -30.58 9.83
CA ALA A 48 16.50 -29.49 9.16
C ALA A 48 15.67 -28.20 9.03
N GLY A 49 14.39 -28.23 9.41
CA GLY A 49 13.40 -27.18 9.19
C GLY A 49 12.76 -27.25 7.79
N ALA A 50 11.69 -26.49 7.61
CA ALA A 50 11.07 -26.27 6.30
C ALA A 50 11.48 -24.90 5.74
N ASP A 51 11.59 -24.83 4.42
CA ASP A 51 11.94 -23.62 3.68
C ASP A 51 10.96 -23.36 2.53
N LEU A 52 11.19 -22.30 1.76
CA LEU A 52 10.27 -21.92 0.69
C LEU A 52 10.21 -22.99 -0.42
N GLU A 53 11.31 -23.66 -0.73
CA GLU A 53 11.34 -24.74 -1.72
C GLU A 53 10.58 -25.99 -1.23
N THR A 54 10.59 -26.25 0.08
CA THR A 54 9.77 -27.29 0.70
C THR A 54 8.28 -27.01 0.46
N HIS A 55 7.83 -25.77 0.72
CA HIS A 55 6.43 -25.38 0.49
C HIS A 55 6.07 -25.35 -1.01
N ILE A 56 7.00 -25.00 -1.90
CA ILE A 56 6.80 -25.10 -3.35
C ILE A 56 6.57 -26.57 -3.75
N ALA A 57 7.37 -27.49 -3.21
CA ALA A 57 7.23 -28.92 -3.48
C ALA A 57 5.87 -29.46 -3.00
N ASP A 58 5.36 -28.98 -1.87
CA ASP A 58 4.02 -29.33 -1.38
C ASP A 58 2.91 -28.94 -2.37
N VAL A 59 2.97 -27.72 -2.92
CA VAL A 59 1.99 -27.26 -3.92
C VAL A 59 2.13 -28.02 -5.24
N ILE A 60 3.36 -28.32 -5.69
CA ILE A 60 3.59 -29.14 -6.88
C ILE A 60 3.00 -30.54 -6.71
N ALA A 61 3.20 -31.16 -5.54
CA ALA A 61 2.64 -32.48 -5.26
C ALA A 61 1.10 -32.46 -5.32
N ALA A 62 0.45 -31.39 -4.86
CA ALA A 62 -0.98 -31.22 -4.98
C ALA A 62 -1.45 -31.06 -6.45
N ILE A 63 -0.72 -30.28 -7.26
CA ILE A 63 -0.98 -30.16 -8.70
C ILE A 63 -0.87 -31.52 -9.40
N ASP A 64 0.25 -32.22 -9.17
CA ASP A 64 0.55 -33.50 -9.81
C ASP A 64 -0.47 -34.60 -9.38
N ALA A 65 -0.95 -34.57 -8.13
CA ALA A 65 -1.99 -35.49 -7.65
C ALA A 65 -3.36 -35.27 -8.33
N VAL A 66 -3.75 -34.02 -8.57
CA VAL A 66 -4.98 -33.69 -9.30
C VAL A 66 -4.90 -34.08 -10.78
N ASP A 67 -3.74 -33.85 -11.41
CA ASP A 67 -3.50 -34.21 -12.82
C ASP A 67 -3.55 -35.73 -13.03
N ALA A 68 -3.04 -36.52 -12.07
CA ALA A 68 -3.04 -37.97 -12.13
C ALA A 68 -4.40 -38.64 -11.85
N GLY A 69 -5.42 -37.89 -11.44
CA GLY A 69 -6.76 -38.43 -11.14
C GLY A 69 -7.49 -38.96 -12.39
N PRO A 70 -8.43 -39.92 -12.26
CA PRO A 70 -9.09 -40.56 -13.41
C PRO A 70 -9.84 -39.57 -14.30
N ASP A 71 -9.63 -39.62 -15.62
CA ASP A 71 -10.36 -38.79 -16.59
C ASP A 71 -11.86 -39.11 -16.53
N THR A 72 -12.69 -38.17 -16.09
CA THR A 72 -14.15 -38.33 -16.02
C THR A 72 -14.88 -37.82 -17.25
N GLY A 73 -14.18 -37.51 -18.35
CA GLY A 73 -14.79 -36.99 -19.57
C GLY A 73 -14.13 -37.50 -20.85
N THR A 74 -14.97 -37.83 -21.84
CA THR A 74 -14.57 -38.02 -23.24
C THR A 74 -14.06 -36.70 -23.81
N VAL A 75 -12.76 -36.62 -24.12
CA VAL A 75 -12.18 -35.48 -24.85
C VAL A 75 -11.50 -35.96 -26.14
N ASP A 76 -11.74 -35.22 -27.21
CA ASP A 76 -11.10 -35.36 -28.52
C ASP A 76 -9.57 -35.39 -28.38
N ALA A 77 -8.93 -36.22 -29.21
CA ALA A 77 -7.51 -36.59 -29.18
C ALA A 77 -6.51 -35.45 -29.53
N GLY A 78 -6.81 -34.20 -29.18
CA GLY A 78 -5.96 -33.03 -29.43
C GLY A 78 -5.89 -31.98 -28.31
N ALA A 79 -6.62 -32.15 -27.19
CA ALA A 79 -6.59 -31.21 -26.06
C ALA A 79 -5.59 -31.64 -24.99
N ARG A 80 -4.82 -30.69 -24.45
CA ARG A 80 -3.78 -30.93 -23.42
C ARG A 80 -4.43 -31.29 -22.07
N GLY A 81 -4.00 -32.39 -21.43
CA GLY A 81 -4.27 -32.69 -20.01
C GLY A 81 -5.67 -33.23 -19.70
N SER A 82 -5.88 -33.65 -18.44
CA SER A 82 -7.02 -34.45 -17.93
C SER A 82 -8.42 -33.78 -17.96
N GLY A 83 -8.64 -32.75 -18.80
CA GLY A 83 -9.87 -31.94 -18.84
C GLY A 83 -10.18 -31.12 -17.56
N ARG A 84 -9.24 -31.06 -16.61
CA ARG A 84 -9.35 -30.31 -15.34
C ARG A 84 -8.67 -28.95 -15.46
N GLU A 85 -9.35 -27.90 -15.00
CA GLU A 85 -8.81 -26.55 -14.95
C GLU A 85 -8.37 -26.23 -13.52
N ILE A 86 -7.06 -26.22 -13.27
CA ILE A 86 -6.51 -25.98 -11.92
C ILE A 86 -6.39 -24.47 -11.68
N VAL A 87 -7.06 -23.99 -10.64
CA VAL A 87 -6.96 -22.62 -10.11
C VAL A 87 -6.17 -22.67 -8.81
N LEU A 88 -4.99 -22.05 -8.80
CA LEU A 88 -4.19 -21.91 -7.59
C LEU A 88 -4.61 -20.62 -6.87
N VAL A 89 -4.96 -20.72 -5.59
CA VAL A 89 -5.32 -19.58 -4.75
C VAL A 89 -4.27 -19.43 -3.65
N GLY A 90 -3.52 -18.34 -3.69
CA GLY A 90 -2.55 -17.99 -2.65
C GLY A 90 -3.04 -16.84 -1.81
N HIS A 91 -3.25 -17.07 -0.50
CA HIS A 91 -3.54 -16.03 0.48
C HIS A 91 -2.27 -15.57 1.17
N ASP A 92 -2.05 -14.25 1.28
CA ASP A 92 -0.89 -13.69 2.01
C ASP A 92 0.44 -14.36 1.60
N TYR A 93 1.18 -15.00 2.51
CA TYR A 93 2.42 -15.72 2.24
C TYR A 93 2.21 -16.87 1.24
N GLY A 94 1.05 -17.52 1.26
CA GLY A 94 0.72 -18.67 0.42
C GLY A 94 0.87 -18.42 -1.08
N ILE A 95 0.86 -17.15 -1.51
CA ILE A 95 1.15 -16.79 -2.91
C ILE A 95 2.59 -17.14 -3.34
N HIS A 96 3.57 -17.14 -2.42
CA HIS A 96 4.96 -17.43 -2.75
C HIS A 96 5.16 -18.87 -3.24
N PRO A 97 4.75 -19.91 -2.48
CA PRO A 97 4.82 -21.28 -2.98
C PRO A 97 3.90 -21.52 -4.18
N VAL A 98 2.73 -20.85 -4.26
CA VAL A 98 1.85 -20.91 -5.44
C VAL A 98 2.58 -20.45 -6.71
N LEU A 99 3.29 -19.32 -6.67
CA LEU A 99 4.03 -18.83 -7.83
C LEU A 99 5.22 -19.71 -8.19
N GLY A 100 5.95 -20.20 -7.18
CA GLY A 100 7.03 -21.16 -7.42
C GLY A 100 6.55 -22.44 -8.10
N ALA A 101 5.38 -22.95 -7.71
CA ALA A 101 4.76 -24.12 -8.32
C ALA A 101 4.22 -23.82 -9.73
N ALA A 102 3.51 -22.69 -9.91
CA ALA A 102 2.99 -22.26 -11.21
C ALA A 102 4.10 -22.03 -12.24
N ASP A 103 5.26 -21.52 -11.82
CA ASP A 103 6.43 -21.34 -12.68
C ASP A 103 7.06 -22.69 -13.10
N ARG A 104 6.92 -23.74 -12.29
CA ARG A 104 7.43 -25.10 -12.56
C ARG A 104 6.40 -26.03 -13.23
N ARG A 105 5.12 -25.63 -13.28
CA ARG A 105 3.98 -26.34 -13.90
C ARG A 105 3.06 -25.39 -14.69
N PRO A 106 3.58 -24.48 -15.54
CA PRO A 106 2.78 -23.43 -16.16
C PRO A 106 1.68 -23.98 -17.08
N GLU A 107 1.91 -25.15 -17.70
CA GLU A 107 0.95 -25.83 -18.58
C GLU A 107 -0.19 -26.55 -17.86
N ARG A 108 -0.12 -26.67 -16.52
CA ARG A 108 -1.15 -27.30 -15.69
C ARG A 108 -2.04 -26.31 -14.97
N VAL A 109 -1.59 -25.06 -14.85
CA VAL A 109 -2.31 -24.03 -14.10
C VAL A 109 -3.13 -23.17 -15.06
N ALA A 110 -4.44 -23.21 -14.90
CA ALA A 110 -5.38 -22.40 -15.68
C ALA A 110 -5.38 -20.93 -15.19
N ARG A 111 -5.20 -20.72 -13.88
CA ARG A 111 -5.19 -19.38 -13.27
C ARG A 111 -4.50 -19.37 -11.90
N VAL A 112 -3.85 -18.25 -11.59
CA VAL A 112 -3.38 -17.92 -10.23
C VAL A 112 -4.23 -16.79 -9.64
N VAL A 113 -4.73 -16.98 -8.43
CA VAL A 113 -5.48 -15.99 -7.65
C VAL A 113 -4.63 -15.51 -6.48
N TYR A 114 -4.37 -14.21 -6.45
CA TYR A 114 -3.70 -13.48 -5.38
C TYR A 114 -4.80 -13.00 -4.43
N LEU A 115 -4.97 -13.69 -3.31
CA LEU A 115 -5.98 -13.33 -2.30
C LEU A 115 -5.34 -12.44 -1.24
N ASP A 116 -5.73 -11.18 -1.25
CA ASP A 116 -5.31 -10.12 -0.33
C ASP A 116 -3.79 -10.10 -0.03
N CYS A 117 -3.00 -10.17 -1.10
CA CYS A 117 -1.54 -10.15 -1.05
C CYS A 117 -0.96 -9.27 -2.16
N GLY A 118 0.28 -8.82 -1.95
CA GLY A 118 1.06 -8.13 -2.98
C GLY A 118 1.55 -9.07 -4.07
N MET A 119 2.32 -8.55 -5.03
CA MET A 119 2.95 -9.35 -6.08
C MET A 119 4.41 -9.65 -5.72
N PRO A 120 4.76 -10.90 -5.34
CA PRO A 120 6.15 -11.27 -5.12
C PRO A 120 6.99 -11.05 -6.37
N ARG A 121 8.24 -10.62 -6.18
CA ARG A 121 9.21 -10.46 -7.27
C ARG A 121 10.27 -11.54 -7.17
N ASN A 122 10.74 -12.01 -8.33
CA ASN A 122 11.87 -12.92 -8.41
C ASN A 122 13.08 -12.36 -7.65
N GLY A 123 13.71 -13.21 -6.85
CA GLY A 123 14.86 -12.87 -6.02
C GLY A 123 14.52 -12.14 -4.71
N LEU A 124 13.25 -11.84 -4.43
CA LEU A 124 12.84 -11.28 -3.14
C LEU A 124 12.27 -12.37 -2.22
N PRO A 125 12.61 -12.34 -0.92
CA PRO A 125 12.04 -13.25 0.07
C PRO A 125 10.63 -12.82 0.48
N ALA A 126 9.81 -13.75 0.96
CA ALA A 126 8.45 -13.45 1.43
C ALA A 126 8.44 -12.47 2.62
N LEU A 127 9.55 -12.38 3.36
CA LEU A 127 9.79 -11.37 4.37
C LEU A 127 9.50 -9.94 3.88
N ALA A 128 9.71 -9.64 2.60
CA ALA A 128 9.44 -8.32 2.05
C ALA A 128 7.96 -7.93 2.14
N ALA A 129 7.05 -8.91 2.14
CA ALA A 129 5.61 -8.71 2.24
C ALA A 129 5.08 -8.72 3.68
N VAL A 130 5.91 -9.01 4.69
CA VAL A 130 5.50 -8.96 6.10
C VAL A 130 5.13 -7.52 6.46
N PRO A 131 3.88 -7.26 6.88
CA PRO A 131 3.44 -5.89 7.15
C PRO A 131 4.17 -5.28 8.35
N ASP A 132 4.31 -6.03 9.45
CA ASP A 132 4.95 -5.53 10.67
C ASP A 132 6.44 -5.20 10.44
N GLN A 133 6.74 -3.90 10.35
CA GLN A 133 8.06 -3.39 9.97
C GLN A 133 9.17 -3.77 10.96
N GLU A 134 8.86 -3.78 12.26
CA GLU A 134 9.82 -4.17 13.30
C GLU A 134 10.22 -5.64 13.15
N THR A 135 9.24 -6.53 12.99
CA THR A 135 9.48 -7.94 12.70
C THR A 135 10.25 -8.11 11.40
N ARG A 136 9.87 -7.38 10.34
CA ARG A 136 10.54 -7.39 9.05
C ARG A 136 12.03 -7.02 9.16
N ALA A 137 12.34 -5.91 9.82
CA ALA A 137 13.71 -5.44 10.01
C ALA A 137 14.55 -6.41 10.86
N ARG A 138 14.00 -6.89 11.98
CA ARG A 138 14.68 -7.86 12.87
C ARG A 138 15.02 -9.16 12.14
N LEU A 139 14.08 -9.68 11.36
CA LEU A 139 14.29 -10.92 10.60
C LEU A 139 15.22 -10.72 9.40
N ALA A 140 15.18 -9.55 8.75
CA ALA A 140 16.12 -9.20 7.69
C ALA A 140 17.55 -9.18 8.24
N GLU A 141 17.76 -8.55 9.40
CA GLU A 141 19.06 -8.53 10.07
C GLU A 141 19.59 -9.93 10.38
N ARG A 142 18.72 -10.76 10.97
CA ARG A 142 19.04 -12.17 11.24
C ARG A 142 19.43 -12.93 9.97
N ALA A 143 18.74 -12.71 8.85
CA ALA A 143 19.06 -13.35 7.58
C ALA A 143 20.43 -12.89 7.04
N ARG A 144 20.78 -11.60 7.16
CA ARG A 144 22.13 -11.10 6.79
C ARG A 144 23.25 -11.78 7.60
N GLN A 145 22.93 -12.23 8.82
CA GLN A 145 23.84 -12.97 9.69
C GLN A 145 23.82 -14.49 9.46
N GLY A 146 23.09 -14.98 8.44
CA GLY A 146 22.99 -16.40 8.10
C GLY A 146 21.99 -17.20 8.96
N GLY A 147 21.15 -16.53 9.75
CA GLY A 147 20.23 -17.18 10.69
C GLY A 147 18.89 -17.63 10.10
N TYR A 148 18.89 -18.66 9.24
CA TYR A 148 17.68 -19.16 8.57
C TYR A 148 16.87 -20.21 9.35
N ALA A 149 17.47 -20.86 10.34
CA ALA A 149 16.82 -21.92 11.12
C ALA A 149 15.85 -21.37 12.18
N GLY A 150 14.91 -22.19 12.63
CA GLY A 150 13.94 -21.87 13.70
C GLY A 150 12.60 -21.37 13.15
N GLU A 151 11.74 -20.92 14.06
CA GLU A 151 10.36 -20.56 13.77
C GLU A 151 10.03 -19.16 14.31
N LEU A 152 9.11 -18.48 13.63
CA LEU A 152 8.45 -17.28 14.12
C LEU A 152 7.18 -17.71 14.87
N PRO A 153 7.02 -17.39 16.17
CA PRO A 153 5.80 -17.72 16.89
C PRO A 153 4.59 -16.98 16.32
N PRO A 154 3.39 -17.58 16.37
CA PRO A 154 2.16 -16.93 15.93
C PRO A 154 1.81 -15.73 16.83
N PRO A 155 1.08 -14.73 16.30
CA PRO A 155 0.60 -13.61 17.10
C PRO A 155 -0.41 -14.08 18.16
N GLY A 156 -0.42 -13.42 19.32
CA GLY A 156 -1.54 -13.53 20.25
C GLY A 156 -2.81 -12.90 19.67
N ARG A 157 -3.96 -13.18 20.29
CA ARG A 157 -5.29 -12.71 19.84
C ARG A 157 -5.34 -11.21 19.49
N GLU A 158 -4.76 -10.36 20.33
CA GLU A 158 -4.77 -8.90 20.16
C GLU A 158 -3.75 -8.40 19.11
N GLN A 159 -2.84 -9.27 18.68
CA GLN A 159 -1.74 -8.93 17.79
C GLN A 159 -2.02 -9.24 16.31
N TRP A 160 -3.14 -9.90 15.99
CA TRP A 160 -3.54 -10.19 14.61
C TRP A 160 -3.61 -8.94 13.73
N GLN A 161 -4.02 -7.80 14.29
CA GLN A 161 -4.05 -6.51 13.60
C GLN A 161 -2.68 -6.03 13.08
N ARG A 162 -1.57 -6.60 13.57
CA ARG A 162 -0.21 -6.34 13.04
C ARG A 162 0.08 -7.08 11.74
N TRP A 163 -0.72 -8.10 11.43
CA TRP A 163 -0.59 -8.99 10.27
C TRP A 163 -1.64 -8.72 9.20
N GLY A 164 -2.71 -8.01 9.54
CA GLY A 164 -3.75 -7.57 8.63
C GLY A 164 -5.00 -7.12 9.38
N SER A 165 -5.87 -6.37 8.71
CA SER A 165 -7.13 -5.92 9.28
C SER A 165 -8.00 -7.11 9.68
N THR A 166 -8.51 -7.13 10.92
CA THR A 166 -9.49 -8.14 11.37
C THR A 166 -10.95 -7.72 11.11
N ALA A 167 -11.18 -6.70 10.27
CA ALA A 167 -12.52 -6.24 9.95
C ALA A 167 -13.39 -7.38 9.39
N GLY A 168 -14.63 -7.50 9.87
CA GLY A 168 -15.56 -8.57 9.48
C GLY A 168 -15.40 -9.89 10.24
N LEU A 169 -14.33 -10.07 11.04
CA LEU A 169 -14.22 -11.22 11.93
C LEU A 169 -14.99 -10.97 13.23
N GLY A 170 -15.91 -11.87 13.57
CA GLY A 170 -16.49 -11.93 14.92
C GLY A 170 -15.52 -12.57 15.91
N ASP A 171 -15.77 -12.38 17.21
CA ASP A 171 -14.90 -12.88 18.28
C ASP A 171 -14.60 -14.38 18.18
N ALA A 172 -15.61 -15.20 17.88
CA ALA A 172 -15.45 -16.64 17.74
C ALA A 172 -14.53 -17.04 16.56
N ALA A 173 -14.54 -16.27 15.48
CA ALA A 173 -13.66 -16.49 14.33
C ALA A 173 -12.21 -16.09 14.67
N LEU A 174 -12.03 -14.97 15.38
CA LEU A 174 -10.72 -14.52 15.85
C LEU A 174 -10.11 -15.48 16.90
N ASP A 175 -10.94 -16.01 17.80
CA ASP A 175 -10.53 -17.01 18.79
C ASP A 175 -10.09 -18.30 18.09
N ARG A 176 -10.86 -18.76 17.10
CA ARG A 176 -10.51 -19.94 16.29
C ARG A 176 -9.22 -19.72 15.50
N LEU A 177 -9.08 -18.55 14.86
CA LEU A 177 -7.86 -18.19 14.12
C LEU A 177 -6.64 -18.24 15.05
N THR A 178 -6.75 -17.68 16.25
CA THR A 178 -5.68 -17.70 17.26
C THR A 178 -5.38 -19.12 17.75
N ALA A 179 -6.41 -19.93 18.05
CA ALA A 179 -6.24 -21.26 18.60
C ALA A 179 -5.65 -22.27 17.60
N LEU A 180 -5.86 -22.06 16.30
CA LEU A 180 -5.35 -22.91 15.23
C LEU A 180 -4.05 -22.39 14.60
N ALA A 181 -3.51 -21.28 15.12
CA ALA A 181 -2.29 -20.70 14.58
C ALA A 181 -1.07 -21.57 14.90
N ALA A 182 -0.22 -21.79 13.90
CA ALA A 182 1.02 -22.55 14.01
C ALA A 182 2.24 -21.63 13.90
N PRO A 183 3.39 -21.95 14.52
CA PRO A 183 4.65 -21.25 14.26
C PRO A 183 5.04 -21.32 12.78
N GLN A 184 5.58 -20.23 12.23
CA GLN A 184 6.01 -20.16 10.84
C GLN A 184 7.51 -20.49 10.72
N PRO A 185 7.92 -21.52 9.96
CA PRO A 185 9.34 -21.81 9.72
C PRO A 185 10.06 -20.63 9.07
N LEU A 186 11.18 -20.18 9.63
CA LEU A 186 11.86 -18.96 9.17
C LEU A 186 12.46 -19.12 7.76
N GLY A 187 12.86 -20.33 7.38
CA GLY A 187 13.36 -20.62 6.03
C GLY A 187 12.37 -20.21 4.95
N THR A 188 11.06 -20.32 5.22
CA THR A 188 10.01 -20.00 4.25
C THR A 188 9.85 -18.50 4.02
N LEU A 189 10.13 -17.69 5.04
CA LEU A 189 10.06 -16.23 4.98
C LEU A 189 11.35 -15.62 4.44
N LEU A 190 12.50 -16.20 4.79
CA LEU A 190 13.82 -15.61 4.56
C LEU A 190 14.47 -16.03 3.24
N GLN A 191 14.09 -17.19 2.69
CA GLN A 191 14.62 -17.66 1.42
C GLN A 191 14.03 -16.84 0.25
N PRO A 192 14.88 -16.32 -0.66
CA PRO A 192 14.41 -15.64 -1.87
C PRO A 192 13.58 -16.56 -2.78
N LEU A 193 12.45 -16.06 -3.29
CA LEU A 193 11.67 -16.75 -4.31
C LEU A 193 12.44 -16.78 -5.63
N ARG A 194 12.59 -17.97 -6.23
CA ARG A 194 13.25 -18.15 -7.53
C ARG A 194 12.23 -18.52 -8.60
N LEU A 195 12.12 -17.70 -9.63
CA LEU A 195 11.22 -17.87 -10.76
C LEU A 195 12.03 -17.84 -12.07
N GLY A 196 11.76 -18.79 -12.96
CA GLY A 196 12.27 -18.86 -14.33
C GLY A 196 11.50 -17.96 -15.32
N GLY A 197 10.35 -17.44 -14.92
CA GLY A 197 9.52 -16.50 -15.69
C GLY A 197 8.43 -17.18 -16.52
N ALA A 198 8.30 -18.50 -16.45
CA ALA A 198 7.27 -19.24 -17.17
C ALA A 198 5.86 -18.93 -16.64
N PHE A 199 5.73 -18.51 -15.38
CA PHE A 199 4.44 -18.11 -14.81
C PHE A 199 3.81 -16.88 -15.51
N ALA A 200 4.59 -16.06 -16.24
CA ALA A 200 4.09 -14.85 -16.91
C ALA A 200 3.06 -15.15 -18.02
N SER A 201 2.98 -16.40 -18.51
CA SER A 201 1.92 -16.81 -19.43
C SER A 201 0.59 -17.12 -18.74
N VAL A 202 0.59 -17.35 -17.44
CA VAL A 202 -0.57 -17.83 -16.67
C VAL A 202 -1.52 -16.67 -16.35
N PRO A 203 -2.81 -16.76 -16.71
CA PRO A 203 -3.80 -15.76 -16.32
C PRO A 203 -3.85 -15.56 -14.80
N THR A 204 -4.03 -14.31 -14.38
CA THR A 204 -3.93 -13.92 -12.98
C THR A 204 -5.16 -13.15 -12.52
N THR A 205 -5.57 -13.34 -11.27
CA THR A 205 -6.61 -12.53 -10.63
C THR A 205 -6.13 -12.00 -9.29
N GLY A 206 -6.33 -10.70 -9.04
CA GLY A 206 -6.19 -10.11 -7.71
C GLY A 206 -7.55 -10.01 -7.02
N VAL A 207 -7.66 -10.49 -5.78
CA VAL A 207 -8.84 -10.29 -4.92
C VAL A 207 -8.42 -9.40 -3.77
N LEU A 208 -8.91 -8.17 -3.75
CA LEU A 208 -8.51 -7.13 -2.81
C LEU A 208 -9.53 -7.02 -1.67
N CYS A 209 -9.09 -7.11 -0.42
CA CYS A 209 -9.97 -6.91 0.73
C CYS A 209 -9.98 -5.43 1.10
N THR A 210 -11.08 -4.72 0.82
CA THR A 210 -11.13 -3.26 0.94
C THR A 210 -11.04 -2.79 2.39
N GLY A 211 -11.55 -3.57 3.34
CA GLY A 211 -11.37 -3.34 4.78
C GLY A 211 -9.93 -3.61 5.26
N ASN A 212 -9.05 -4.15 4.41
CA ASN A 212 -7.60 -4.19 4.61
C ASN A 212 -6.87 -3.04 3.88
N GLY A 213 -7.58 -2.11 3.22
CA GLY A 213 -7.02 -0.87 2.67
C GLY A 213 -6.56 -0.92 1.22
N ALA A 214 -6.78 -2.02 0.49
CA ALA A 214 -6.52 -2.10 -0.95
C ALA A 214 -7.83 -2.07 -1.75
N THR A 215 -7.88 -1.23 -2.79
CA THR A 215 -8.99 -1.13 -3.74
C THR A 215 -8.47 -1.14 -5.17
N ILE A 216 -9.31 -1.56 -6.11
CA ILE A 216 -9.06 -1.50 -7.55
C ILE A 216 -8.72 -0.06 -7.96
N GLU A 217 -9.42 0.92 -7.38
CA GLU A 217 -9.15 2.32 -7.62
C GLU A 217 -7.74 2.72 -7.18
N LEU A 218 -7.29 2.30 -6.00
CA LEU A 218 -5.94 2.56 -5.52
C LEU A 218 -4.88 1.92 -6.43
N VAL A 219 -5.12 0.68 -6.87
CA VAL A 219 -4.22 -0.01 -7.81
C VAL A 219 -4.19 0.71 -9.18
N GLN A 220 -5.35 1.16 -9.69
CA GLN A 220 -5.42 1.97 -10.91
C GLN A 220 -4.63 3.27 -10.76
N ARG A 221 -4.75 3.97 -9.62
CA ARG A 221 -3.98 5.19 -9.34
C ARG A 221 -2.47 4.92 -9.36
N LEU A 222 -2.02 3.79 -8.80
CA LEU A 222 -0.61 3.40 -8.85
C LEU A 222 -0.12 3.11 -10.28
N VAL A 223 -0.94 2.42 -11.09
CA VAL A 223 -0.67 2.22 -12.53
C VAL A 223 -0.58 3.55 -13.25
N ASP A 224 -1.49 4.48 -12.98
CA ASP A 224 -1.55 5.80 -13.62
C ASP A 224 -0.29 6.64 -13.35
N LEU A 225 0.46 6.38 -12.26
CA LEU A 225 1.77 7.01 -11.97
C LEU A 225 2.88 6.60 -12.95
N GLY A 226 2.61 5.63 -13.84
CA GLY A 226 3.46 5.34 -15.00
C GLY A 226 4.71 4.52 -14.71
N ASP A 227 4.74 3.76 -13.61
CA ASP A 227 5.83 2.81 -13.37
C ASP A 227 5.75 1.62 -14.34
N PRO A 228 6.77 1.37 -15.17
CA PRO A 228 6.76 0.25 -16.12
C PRO A 228 6.57 -1.12 -15.45
N THR A 229 6.97 -1.28 -14.19
CA THR A 229 6.80 -2.53 -13.44
C THR A 229 5.33 -2.84 -13.12
N LEU A 230 4.47 -1.82 -13.10
CA LEU A 230 3.03 -1.96 -12.86
C LEU A 230 2.24 -2.14 -14.15
N ALA A 231 2.84 -1.91 -15.32
CA ALA A 231 2.17 -2.05 -16.62
C ALA A 231 1.66 -3.50 -16.86
N ALA A 232 2.32 -4.50 -16.28
CA ALA A 232 1.87 -5.89 -16.36
C ALA A 232 0.47 -6.12 -15.76
N LEU A 233 0.03 -5.25 -14.83
CA LEU A 233 -1.30 -5.32 -14.22
C LEU A 233 -2.43 -4.94 -15.18
N THR A 234 -2.12 -4.34 -16.33
CA THR A 234 -3.11 -3.92 -17.33
C THR A 234 -3.23 -4.92 -18.48
N ASP A 235 -2.54 -6.06 -18.41
CA ASP A 235 -2.72 -7.17 -19.36
C ASP A 235 -4.17 -7.68 -19.30
N THR A 236 -4.75 -8.02 -20.46
CA THR A 236 -6.15 -8.45 -20.57
C THR A 236 -6.46 -9.76 -19.83
N ARG A 237 -5.42 -10.54 -19.48
CA ARG A 237 -5.52 -11.78 -18.69
C ARG A 237 -5.54 -11.52 -17.18
N VAL A 238 -5.27 -10.29 -16.74
CA VAL A 238 -5.26 -9.89 -15.33
C VAL A 238 -6.61 -9.30 -14.94
N GLY A 239 -7.33 -9.96 -14.02
CA GLY A 239 -8.61 -9.50 -13.51
C GLY A 239 -8.54 -9.09 -12.04
N PHE A 240 -9.40 -8.18 -11.61
CA PHE A 240 -9.49 -7.78 -10.20
C PHE A 240 -10.91 -7.89 -9.65
N PHE A 241 -11.00 -8.25 -8.38
CA PHE A 241 -12.21 -8.24 -7.58
C PHE A 241 -11.95 -7.54 -6.24
N GLU A 242 -13.02 -7.07 -5.61
CA GLU A 242 -13.00 -6.50 -4.27
C GLU A 242 -13.93 -7.30 -3.36
N LEU A 243 -13.54 -7.43 -2.08
CA LEU A 243 -14.39 -7.95 -1.02
C LEU A 243 -14.43 -6.94 0.14
N PRO A 244 -15.61 -6.58 0.67
CA PRO A 244 -15.76 -5.57 1.73
C PRO A 244 -15.43 -6.14 3.11
N THR A 245 -14.21 -6.63 3.30
CA THR A 245 -13.76 -7.27 4.54
C THR A 245 -12.28 -7.03 4.80
N GLY A 246 -11.78 -7.49 5.94
CA GLY A 246 -10.37 -7.47 6.31
C GLY A 246 -9.57 -8.63 5.68
N HIS A 247 -8.41 -8.92 6.25
CA HIS A 247 -7.38 -9.78 5.65
C HIS A 247 -7.73 -11.27 5.56
N TRP A 248 -8.78 -11.75 6.25
CA TRP A 248 -9.18 -13.16 6.29
C TRP A 248 -10.59 -13.39 5.71
N PRO A 249 -10.80 -13.15 4.40
CA PRO A 249 -12.10 -13.30 3.74
C PRO A 249 -12.67 -14.72 3.79
N MET A 250 -11.80 -15.74 3.92
CA MET A 250 -12.22 -17.14 4.08
C MET A 250 -12.95 -17.42 5.41
N LEU A 251 -12.82 -16.53 6.38
CA LEU A 251 -13.50 -16.60 7.68
C LEU A 251 -14.62 -15.57 7.80
N SER A 252 -14.45 -14.38 7.24
CA SER A 252 -15.41 -13.27 7.37
C SER A 252 -16.52 -13.29 6.32
N CYS A 253 -16.24 -13.68 5.07
CA CYS A 253 -17.24 -13.75 4.00
C CYS A 253 -17.01 -14.96 3.06
N PRO A 254 -17.01 -16.21 3.58
CA PRO A 254 -16.64 -17.40 2.80
C PRO A 254 -17.52 -17.66 1.57
N ALA A 255 -18.80 -17.25 1.59
CA ALA A 255 -19.71 -17.40 0.46
C ALA A 255 -19.37 -16.41 -0.67
N ASP A 256 -19.12 -15.14 -0.34
CA ASP A 256 -18.75 -14.12 -1.32
C ASP A 256 -17.37 -14.41 -1.91
N LEU A 257 -16.42 -14.90 -1.09
CA LEU A 257 -15.13 -15.35 -1.57
C LEU A 257 -15.28 -16.52 -2.57
N ALA A 258 -16.12 -17.51 -2.27
CA ALA A 258 -16.36 -18.63 -3.18
C ALA A 258 -16.97 -18.18 -4.52
N ASP A 259 -17.92 -17.25 -4.52
CA ASP A 259 -18.47 -16.64 -5.73
C ASP A 259 -17.37 -15.94 -6.57
N VAL A 260 -16.55 -15.10 -5.92
CA VAL A 260 -15.42 -14.42 -6.57
C VAL A 260 -14.43 -15.43 -7.17
N LEU A 261 -14.11 -16.53 -6.47
CA LEU A 261 -13.20 -17.55 -6.98
C LEU A 261 -13.76 -18.28 -8.20
N LEU A 262 -15.06 -18.58 -8.25
CA LEU A 262 -15.73 -19.17 -9.41
C LEU A 262 -15.71 -18.22 -10.62
N ARG A 263 -16.01 -16.94 -10.40
CA ARG A 263 -15.97 -15.91 -11.44
C ARG A 263 -14.54 -15.65 -11.94
N ALA A 264 -13.57 -15.65 -11.03
CA ALA A 264 -12.17 -15.60 -11.38
C ALA A 264 -11.77 -16.79 -12.26
N ALA A 265 -12.18 -18.01 -11.90
CA ALA A 265 -11.94 -19.20 -12.72
C ALA A 265 -12.51 -19.07 -14.14
N ALA A 266 -13.70 -18.47 -14.26
CA ALA A 266 -14.33 -18.16 -15.55
C ALA A 266 -13.66 -16.99 -16.32
N GLY A 267 -12.62 -16.37 -15.76
CA GLY A 267 -11.88 -15.26 -16.38
C GLY A 267 -12.55 -13.90 -16.25
N GLU A 268 -13.55 -13.76 -15.39
CA GLU A 268 -14.19 -12.48 -15.09
C GLU A 268 -13.27 -11.55 -14.25
N GLY A 269 -13.77 -10.36 -13.94
CA GLY A 269 -13.11 -9.38 -13.07
C GLY A 269 -12.85 -8.05 -13.77
N HIS A 270 -12.63 -7.01 -12.98
CA HIS A 270 -12.29 -5.69 -13.50
C HIS A 270 -10.92 -5.72 -14.20
N ARG A 271 -10.78 -5.00 -15.31
CA ARG A 271 -9.52 -4.82 -16.02
C ARG A 271 -9.00 -3.40 -15.80
N LEU A 272 -7.79 -3.30 -15.27
CA LEU A 272 -7.15 -2.00 -15.14
C LEU A 272 -6.83 -1.43 -16.52
N ARG A 273 -6.87 -0.11 -16.61
CA ARG A 273 -6.53 0.63 -17.81
C ARG A 273 -5.02 0.91 -17.82
N PRO A 274 -4.35 0.80 -18.98
CA PRO A 274 -3.00 1.35 -19.16
C PRO A 274 -2.95 2.82 -18.76
N ALA A 275 -1.82 3.24 -18.20
CA ALA A 275 -1.58 4.65 -17.87
C ALA A 275 -1.84 5.53 -19.10
N GLY A 276 -2.64 6.59 -18.93
CA GLY A 276 -3.00 7.52 -20.00
C GLY A 276 -4.15 7.08 -20.92
N ALA A 277 -4.61 5.83 -20.86
CA ALA A 277 -5.71 5.35 -21.72
C ALA A 277 -7.07 6.01 -21.41
N GLY A 278 -7.24 6.54 -20.18
CA GLY A 278 -8.42 7.29 -19.76
C GLY A 278 -8.30 8.82 -19.88
N GLY A 279 -7.32 9.30 -20.65
CA GLY A 279 -6.94 10.71 -20.68
C GLY A 279 -5.77 11.03 -19.73
N THR A 280 -5.50 12.31 -19.52
CA THR A 280 -4.38 12.77 -18.69
C THR A 280 -4.50 12.19 -17.26
N PRO A 281 -3.48 11.46 -16.77
CA PRO A 281 -3.45 10.96 -15.39
C PRO A 281 -3.70 12.10 -14.40
N ALA A 282 -4.40 11.81 -13.30
CA ALA A 282 -4.80 12.82 -12.31
C ALA A 282 -3.64 13.74 -11.89
N HIS A 283 -2.51 13.15 -11.50
CA HIS A 283 -1.32 13.90 -11.06
C HIS A 283 -0.66 14.76 -12.14
N LEU A 284 -1.07 14.64 -13.41
CA LEU A 284 -0.62 15.47 -14.55
C LEU A 284 -1.69 16.42 -15.07
N ARG A 285 -2.89 16.43 -14.46
CA ARG A 285 -3.93 17.39 -14.85
C ARG A 285 -3.55 18.80 -14.39
N PRO A 286 -4.04 19.86 -15.07
CA PRO A 286 -3.69 21.23 -14.72
C PRO A 286 -4.04 21.58 -13.27
N PHE A 287 -3.24 22.44 -12.66
CA PHE A 287 -3.56 23.05 -11.37
C PHE A 287 -4.83 23.89 -11.50
N PRO A 288 -5.79 23.82 -10.54
CA PRO A 288 -7.10 24.47 -10.69
C PRO A 288 -7.07 26.00 -10.61
N LEU A 289 -5.94 26.60 -10.20
CA LEU A 289 -5.73 28.03 -10.18
C LEU A 289 -4.83 28.46 -11.32
N ASP A 290 -5.25 29.50 -12.04
CA ASP A 290 -4.34 30.24 -12.93
C ASP A 290 -3.38 31.07 -12.07
N VAL A 291 -2.10 30.71 -12.11
CA VAL A 291 -1.02 31.33 -11.32
C VAL A 291 0.09 31.81 -12.25
N PRO A 292 0.68 33.00 -12.00
CA PRO A 292 1.76 33.51 -12.84
C PRO A 292 2.91 32.51 -13.00
N GLU A 293 3.50 32.51 -14.20
CA GLU A 293 4.72 31.74 -14.41
C GLU A 293 5.87 32.33 -13.61
N VAL A 294 6.50 31.49 -12.79
CA VAL A 294 7.75 31.80 -12.11
C VAL A 294 8.81 30.81 -12.60
N PRO A 295 9.99 31.30 -13.05
CA PRO A 295 11.07 30.43 -13.48
C PRO A 295 11.49 29.48 -12.35
N ARG A 296 11.73 28.23 -12.73
CA ARG A 296 12.24 27.20 -11.84
C ARG A 296 13.77 27.31 -11.73
N ASP A 297 14.27 27.40 -10.50
CA ASP A 297 15.69 27.22 -10.16
C ASP A 297 15.88 25.84 -9.50
N ARG A 298 16.41 24.88 -10.27
CA ARG A 298 16.59 23.49 -9.85
C ARG A 298 17.92 23.29 -9.14
N ARG A 299 17.88 22.73 -7.92
CA ARG A 299 19.03 22.43 -7.06
C ARG A 299 18.91 21.00 -6.51
N ASP A 300 19.72 20.09 -7.03
CA ASP A 300 19.62 18.64 -6.73
C ASP A 300 18.19 18.10 -6.88
N HIS A 301 17.55 17.77 -5.75
CA HIS A 301 16.22 17.18 -5.63
C HIS A 301 15.15 18.21 -5.23
N VAL A 302 15.50 19.50 -5.21
CA VAL A 302 14.62 20.63 -4.87
C VAL A 302 14.52 21.60 -6.04
N ASP A 303 13.34 22.18 -6.24
CA ASP A 303 13.10 23.26 -7.20
C ASP A 303 12.57 24.49 -6.46
N LEU A 304 13.21 25.64 -6.65
CA LEU A 304 12.82 26.92 -6.06
C LEU A 304 12.08 27.80 -7.08
N TYR A 305 11.01 28.43 -6.61
CA TYR A 305 10.18 29.40 -7.32
C TYR A 305 10.27 30.72 -6.55
N VAL A 306 11.21 31.57 -6.97
CA VAL A 306 11.58 32.78 -6.24
C VAL A 306 10.82 33.98 -6.81
N PRO A 307 10.06 34.72 -5.99
CA PRO A 307 9.39 35.94 -6.43
C PRO A 307 10.40 37.07 -6.69
N ALA A 308 10.05 38.01 -7.55
CA ALA A 308 10.84 39.22 -7.72
C ALA A 308 10.75 40.09 -6.44
N ALA A 309 11.85 40.17 -5.69
CA ALA A 309 11.93 40.95 -4.46
C ALA A 309 13.37 41.38 -4.14
N ASP A 310 13.50 42.49 -3.41
CA ASP A 310 14.77 42.93 -2.85
C ASP A 310 15.02 42.22 -1.51
N GLY A 311 15.86 41.18 -1.53
CA GLY A 311 16.31 40.45 -0.34
C GLY A 311 15.57 39.14 -0.04
N PRO A 312 15.91 38.47 1.07
CA PRO A 312 15.39 37.15 1.41
C PRO A 312 13.88 37.17 1.73
N ARG A 313 13.16 36.12 1.35
CA ARG A 313 11.71 35.97 1.56
C ARG A 313 11.40 34.70 2.35
N PRO A 314 10.33 34.69 3.17
CA PRO A 314 9.86 33.44 3.79
C PRO A 314 9.57 32.38 2.74
N ALA A 315 9.68 31.10 3.11
CA ALA A 315 9.49 29.98 2.19
C ALA A 315 8.31 29.08 2.56
N VAL A 316 7.68 28.50 1.55
CA VAL A 316 6.73 27.39 1.67
C VAL A 316 7.33 26.18 0.96
N VAL A 317 7.60 25.11 1.70
CA VAL A 317 8.15 23.86 1.17
C VAL A 317 7.02 22.84 1.00
N LEU A 318 6.81 22.39 -0.23
CA LEU A 318 5.72 21.50 -0.64
C LEU A 318 6.25 20.07 -0.65
N VAL A 319 5.72 19.23 0.26
CA VAL A 319 6.12 17.84 0.46
C VAL A 319 5.04 16.91 -0.08
N HIS A 320 5.32 16.29 -1.23
CA HIS A 320 4.36 15.44 -1.92
C HIS A 320 3.91 14.22 -1.10
N GLY A 321 2.81 13.61 -1.52
CA GLY A 321 2.31 12.37 -0.91
C GLY A 321 3.03 11.12 -1.41
N GLY A 322 2.61 9.96 -0.92
CA GLY A 322 3.13 8.67 -1.38
C GLY A 322 2.56 7.50 -0.58
N PRO A 323 3.11 6.29 -0.77
CA PRO A 323 4.28 6.00 -1.59
C PRO A 323 4.07 6.23 -3.10
N VAL A 324 5.10 6.72 -3.78
CA VAL A 324 5.11 6.91 -5.24
C VAL A 324 6.12 5.93 -5.85
N PRO A 325 5.75 5.13 -6.86
CA PRO A 325 6.67 4.17 -7.46
C PRO A 325 7.98 4.82 -7.95
N ALA A 326 9.12 4.18 -7.68
CA ALA A 326 10.44 4.73 -8.01
C ALA A 326 10.66 4.96 -9.52
N GLY A 327 10.00 4.15 -10.37
CA GLY A 327 10.05 4.27 -11.82
C GLY A 327 9.08 5.30 -12.40
N GLY A 328 8.16 5.85 -11.61
CA GLY A 328 7.15 6.79 -12.08
C GLY A 328 7.75 8.10 -12.60
N ARG A 329 7.28 8.58 -13.76
CA ARG A 329 7.74 9.82 -14.38
C ARG A 329 6.56 10.61 -14.99
N PRO A 330 6.58 11.96 -14.92
CA PRO A 330 7.55 12.81 -14.22
C PRO A 330 7.50 12.61 -12.69
N THR A 331 8.57 12.98 -11.99
CA THR A 331 8.63 12.81 -10.53
C THR A 331 7.73 13.83 -9.82
N PRO A 332 7.34 13.58 -8.55
CA PRO A 332 6.35 14.42 -7.86
C PRO A 332 6.66 15.92 -7.81
N ARG A 333 7.92 16.33 -7.71
CA ARG A 333 8.28 17.76 -7.74
C ARG A 333 7.89 18.48 -9.03
N ASP A 334 7.73 17.73 -10.12
CA ASP A 334 7.35 18.21 -11.45
C ASP A 334 5.83 18.14 -11.71
N TRP A 335 5.03 17.59 -10.78
CA TRP A 335 3.58 17.51 -10.97
C TRP A 335 2.93 18.90 -10.98
N PRO A 336 1.98 19.19 -11.89
CA PRO A 336 1.32 20.48 -11.97
C PRO A 336 0.74 20.97 -10.64
N THR A 337 0.25 20.08 -9.78
CA THR A 337 -0.23 20.44 -8.44
C THR A 337 0.88 21.01 -7.56
N MET A 338 2.03 20.34 -7.48
CA MET A 338 3.16 20.77 -6.65
C MET A 338 3.74 22.08 -7.18
N VAL A 339 3.96 22.15 -8.48
CA VAL A 339 4.43 23.36 -9.18
C VAL A 339 3.44 24.51 -8.99
N GLY A 340 2.13 24.22 -9.05
CA GLY A 340 1.06 25.18 -8.89
C GLY A 340 1.02 25.80 -7.50
N TYR A 341 1.11 25.00 -6.43
CA TYR A 341 1.20 25.52 -5.06
C TYR A 341 2.47 26.34 -4.83
N ALA A 342 3.63 25.91 -5.36
CA ALA A 342 4.88 26.66 -5.25
C ALA A 342 4.80 28.01 -5.97
N ARG A 343 4.21 28.05 -7.18
CA ARG A 343 3.94 29.29 -7.91
C ARG A 343 2.90 30.17 -7.21
N LEU A 344 1.89 29.57 -6.58
CA LEU A 344 0.91 30.31 -5.77
C LEU A 344 1.58 31.02 -4.58
N ALA A 345 2.48 30.33 -3.88
CA ALA A 345 3.28 30.95 -2.80
C ALA A 345 4.15 32.10 -3.33
N ALA A 346 4.77 31.92 -4.50
CA ALA A 346 5.55 32.95 -5.18
C ALA A 346 4.71 34.17 -5.61
N ALA A 347 3.49 33.95 -6.12
CA ALA A 347 2.57 35.03 -6.46
C ALA A 347 2.19 35.88 -5.24
N GLU A 348 2.19 35.28 -4.04
CA GLU A 348 1.95 35.95 -2.76
C GLU A 348 3.25 36.46 -2.10
N GLY A 349 4.38 36.42 -2.82
CA GLY A 349 5.66 36.97 -2.40
C GLY A 349 6.48 36.11 -1.44
N MET A 350 6.21 34.80 -1.37
CA MET A 350 7.03 33.82 -0.64
C MET A 350 7.89 33.01 -1.61
N VAL A 351 9.00 32.41 -1.17
CA VAL A 351 9.68 31.40 -2.00
C VAL A 351 8.86 30.11 -1.95
N GLY A 352 8.40 29.62 -3.10
CA GLY A 352 7.83 28.28 -3.21
C GLY A 352 8.93 27.26 -3.45
N ALA A 353 8.87 26.08 -2.81
CA ALA A 353 9.85 25.02 -3.04
C ALA A 353 9.16 23.66 -3.21
N THR A 354 9.43 22.95 -4.30
CA THR A 354 9.03 21.54 -4.47
C THR A 354 10.23 20.62 -4.31
N LEU A 355 10.03 19.37 -3.90
CA LEU A 355 11.11 18.40 -3.70
C LEU A 355 10.69 16.98 -4.08
N ASP A 356 11.68 16.12 -4.37
CA ASP A 356 11.49 14.68 -4.44
C ASP A 356 12.03 14.02 -3.17
N HIS A 357 11.31 13.03 -2.62
CA HIS A 357 11.80 12.15 -1.55
C HIS A 357 11.59 10.67 -1.89
N ARG A 358 12.37 9.78 -1.27
CA ARG A 358 12.40 8.35 -1.61
C ARG A 358 11.32 7.53 -0.91
N LEU A 359 10.10 8.07 -0.76
CA LEU A 359 8.96 7.31 -0.24
C LEU A 359 8.37 6.46 -1.37
N HIS A 360 9.01 5.33 -1.66
CA HIS A 360 8.61 4.44 -2.75
C HIS A 360 7.83 3.21 -2.27
N ASP A 361 8.01 2.85 -1.00
CA ASP A 361 7.26 1.82 -0.28
C ASP A 361 6.85 2.33 1.12
N VAL A 362 5.89 1.66 1.76
CA VAL A 362 5.51 1.94 3.16
C VAL A 362 6.68 1.76 4.14
N GLY A 363 7.68 0.95 3.79
CA GLY A 363 8.92 0.83 4.55
C GLY A 363 9.88 2.02 4.45
N ASP A 364 9.66 2.94 3.49
CA ASP A 364 10.60 4.02 3.22
C ASP A 364 10.34 5.30 4.04
N TYR A 365 9.35 5.32 4.95
CA TYR A 365 9.02 6.53 5.71
C TYR A 365 10.21 7.14 6.46
N GLU A 366 11.09 6.31 7.04
CA GLU A 366 12.31 6.80 7.71
C GLU A 366 13.29 7.44 6.74
N ARG A 367 13.50 6.82 5.58
CA ARG A 367 14.36 7.37 4.53
C ARG A 367 13.78 8.68 3.99
N ALA A 368 12.47 8.70 3.73
CA ALA A 368 11.77 9.87 3.23
C ALA A 368 11.79 11.04 4.23
N ALA A 369 11.67 10.78 5.53
CA ALA A 369 11.82 11.80 6.56
C ALA A 369 13.22 12.44 6.53
N GLY A 370 14.27 11.63 6.33
CA GLY A 370 15.64 12.13 6.14
C GLY A 370 15.80 12.98 4.87
N ASP A 371 15.20 12.55 3.77
CA ASP A 371 15.21 13.32 2.50
C ASP A 371 14.49 14.67 2.64
N VAL A 372 13.33 14.70 3.28
CA VAL A 372 12.57 15.95 3.53
C VAL A 372 13.38 16.89 4.43
N ALA A 373 14.00 16.39 5.50
CA ALA A 373 14.83 17.22 6.37
C ALA A 373 16.03 17.81 5.61
N ALA A 374 16.72 17.01 4.78
CA ALA A 374 17.82 17.49 3.96
C ALA A 374 17.39 18.53 2.92
N ALA A 375 16.23 18.32 2.28
CA ALA A 375 15.65 19.27 1.34
C ALA A 375 15.30 20.60 2.01
N VAL A 376 14.72 20.57 3.21
CA VAL A 376 14.41 21.77 3.99
C VAL A 376 15.67 22.56 4.34
N GLU A 377 16.74 21.89 4.74
CA GLU A 377 18.02 22.56 5.00
C GLU A 377 18.62 23.17 3.72
N LEU A 378 18.48 22.50 2.57
CA LEU A 378 18.91 23.05 1.28
C LEU A 378 18.11 24.33 0.92
N VAL A 379 16.80 24.33 1.15
CA VAL A 379 15.95 25.52 0.95
C VAL A 379 16.38 26.66 1.89
N ARG A 380 16.57 26.36 3.18
CA ARG A 380 16.97 27.35 4.20
C ARG A 380 18.36 27.92 3.97
N ALA A 381 19.26 27.17 3.34
CA ALA A 381 20.60 27.63 3.00
C ALA A 381 20.65 28.57 1.78
N ASP A 382 19.58 28.67 0.99
CA ASP A 382 19.54 29.58 -0.16
C ASP A 382 19.51 31.04 0.32
N PRO A 383 20.40 31.93 -0.17
CA PRO A 383 20.48 33.31 0.29
C PRO A 383 19.23 34.16 -0.03
N ARG A 384 18.33 33.67 -0.89
CA ARG A 384 17.06 34.33 -1.22
C ARG A 384 15.93 33.90 -0.28
N VAL A 385 16.18 32.94 0.61
CA VAL A 385 15.23 32.46 1.61
C VAL A 385 15.54 33.04 2.97
N ASP A 386 14.51 33.53 3.65
CA ASP A 386 14.57 33.84 5.07
C ASP A 386 14.54 32.54 5.87
N ALA A 387 15.71 32.10 6.33
CA ALA A 387 15.91 30.81 6.98
C ALA A 387 15.18 30.67 8.33
N ASP A 388 14.67 31.77 8.90
CA ASP A 388 13.94 31.80 10.18
C ASP A 388 12.42 31.84 10.00
N ARG A 389 11.94 31.88 8.76
CA ARG A 389 10.51 31.95 8.40
C ARG A 389 10.17 30.96 7.29
N VAL A 390 9.98 29.70 7.66
CA VAL A 390 9.61 28.63 6.73
C VAL A 390 8.30 27.96 7.17
N ALA A 391 7.48 27.60 6.19
CA ALA A 391 6.32 26.74 6.35
C ALA A 391 6.53 25.43 5.58
N LEU A 392 6.05 24.32 6.14
CA LEU A 392 6.06 23.01 5.47
C LEU A 392 4.63 22.60 5.17
N TRP A 393 4.35 22.18 3.94
CA TRP A 393 3.01 21.77 3.51
C TRP A 393 3.04 20.34 2.96
N PHE A 394 2.39 19.42 3.65
CA PHE A 394 2.38 17.99 3.33
C PHE A 394 1.10 17.57 2.62
N PHE A 395 1.18 16.59 1.72
CA PHE A 395 0.04 16.11 0.95
C PHE A 395 -0.18 14.61 1.16
N SER A 396 -1.43 14.14 1.23
CA SER A 396 -1.76 12.71 1.20
C SER A 396 -0.93 11.87 2.19
N GLY A 397 -0.32 10.77 1.77
CA GLY A 397 0.54 9.91 2.59
C GLY A 397 1.80 10.59 3.16
N GLY A 398 2.18 11.76 2.65
CA GLY A 398 3.20 12.63 3.25
C GLY A 398 2.77 13.17 4.61
N GLY A 399 1.48 13.13 4.95
CA GLY A 399 0.94 13.52 6.25
C GLY A 399 1.60 12.80 7.43
N LEU A 400 2.06 11.55 7.27
CA LEU A 400 2.78 10.85 8.33
C LEU A 400 4.16 11.45 8.64
N LEU A 401 4.81 12.09 7.65
CA LEU A 401 6.09 12.77 7.81
C LEU A 401 5.99 14.05 8.66
N THR A 402 4.76 14.53 8.94
CA THR A 402 4.53 15.67 9.85
C THR A 402 4.91 15.37 11.30
N ALA A 403 4.95 14.09 11.69
CA ALA A 403 5.04 13.69 13.10
C ALA A 403 6.30 14.23 13.79
N ASP A 404 7.47 14.17 13.15
CA ASP A 404 8.72 14.66 13.75
C ASP A 404 8.68 16.19 13.94
N TRP A 405 8.11 16.93 12.98
CA TRP A 405 7.98 18.39 13.02
C TRP A 405 6.97 18.87 14.07
N LEU A 406 5.93 18.08 14.33
CA LEU A 406 4.95 18.35 15.38
C LEU A 406 5.48 17.99 16.77
N ALA A 407 6.27 16.91 16.88
CA ALA A 407 6.81 16.44 18.14
C ALA A 407 7.89 17.37 18.70
N ALA A 408 8.70 17.97 17.81
CA ALA A 408 9.75 18.91 18.17
C ALA A 408 9.84 20.05 17.13
N PRO A 409 8.90 21.01 17.14
CA PRO A 409 8.90 22.12 16.20
C PRO A 409 10.20 22.95 16.31
N PRO A 410 10.98 23.09 15.23
CA PRO A 410 12.15 23.94 15.26
C PRO A 410 11.75 25.42 15.28
N ALA A 411 12.55 26.28 15.90
CA ALA A 411 12.20 27.68 16.12
C ALA A 411 11.98 28.51 14.83
N TRP A 412 12.55 28.06 13.70
CA TRP A 412 12.36 28.69 12.39
C TRP A 412 11.04 28.28 11.70
N LEU A 413 10.39 27.20 12.15
CA LEU A 413 9.17 26.70 11.55
C LEU A 413 7.99 27.54 12.02
N ARG A 414 7.37 28.27 11.09
CA ARG A 414 6.29 29.22 11.40
C ARG A 414 4.90 28.66 11.16
N CYS A 415 4.78 27.62 10.32
CA CYS A 415 3.51 26.98 10.04
C CYS A 415 3.74 25.57 9.49
N LEU A 416 2.87 24.63 9.87
CA LEU A 416 2.73 23.35 9.21
C LEU A 416 1.35 23.30 8.54
N ALA A 417 1.30 22.92 7.27
CA ALA A 417 0.06 22.73 6.54
C ALA A 417 -0.06 21.29 6.03
N ALA A 418 -1.28 20.82 5.86
CA ALA A 418 -1.55 19.49 5.32
C ALA A 418 -2.82 19.47 4.47
N SER A 419 -2.77 18.85 3.28
CA SER A 419 -3.92 18.69 2.39
C SER A 419 -4.29 17.22 2.23
N TYR A 420 -5.57 16.89 2.49
CA TYR A 420 -6.12 15.51 2.50
C TYR A 420 -5.13 14.48 3.07
N PRO A 421 -4.55 14.73 4.26
CA PRO A 421 -3.44 13.93 4.74
C PRO A 421 -3.90 12.57 5.27
N VAL A 422 -3.02 11.58 5.16
CA VAL A 422 -3.07 10.38 5.99
C VAL A 422 -2.32 10.68 7.29
N LEU A 423 -3.00 10.65 8.44
CA LEU A 423 -2.46 11.10 9.74
C LEU A 423 -2.29 9.97 10.77
N ALA A 424 -2.49 8.74 10.34
CA ALA A 424 -2.08 7.53 11.04
C ALA A 424 -1.82 6.42 10.00
N PRO A 425 -0.89 5.49 10.27
CA PRO A 425 -0.70 4.34 9.39
C PRO A 425 -1.98 3.54 9.20
N LEU A 426 -2.28 3.20 7.95
CA LEU A 426 -3.37 2.29 7.63
C LEU A 426 -3.01 0.85 8.09
N PRO A 427 -3.99 -0.01 8.40
CA PRO A 427 -3.73 -1.33 8.98
C PRO A 427 -2.73 -2.19 8.18
N ASN A 428 -2.86 -2.23 6.86
CA ASN A 428 -1.97 -3.00 5.97
C ASN A 428 -0.56 -2.40 5.79
N TRP A 429 -0.30 -1.17 6.24
CA TRP A 429 1.03 -0.57 6.12
C TRP A 429 2.00 -1.13 7.17
N GLY A 430 1.46 -1.72 8.25
CA GLY A 430 2.24 -2.39 9.30
C GLY A 430 3.31 -1.53 9.96
N LEU A 431 3.15 -0.20 9.92
CA LEU A 431 3.91 0.77 10.71
C LEU A 431 3.38 0.73 12.16
N SER A 432 3.80 -0.29 12.89
CA SER A 432 3.51 -0.50 14.31
C SER A 432 4.36 0.38 15.23
N GLY A 433 5.45 0.97 14.71
CA GLY A 433 6.31 1.89 15.44
C GLY A 433 5.63 3.21 15.86
N GLY A 434 6.19 3.86 16.88
CA GLY A 434 5.61 5.07 17.48
C GLY A 434 5.87 6.38 16.72
N ARG A 435 6.87 6.44 15.83
CA ARG A 435 7.39 7.69 15.24
C ARG A 435 6.38 8.37 14.31
N PHE A 436 5.84 7.66 13.33
CA PHE A 436 4.96 8.22 12.29
C PHE A 436 3.49 8.27 12.73
N ARG A 437 3.22 8.93 13.87
CA ARG A 437 1.88 9.07 14.47
C ARG A 437 1.53 10.54 14.71
N PRO A 438 1.19 11.32 13.66
CA PRO A 438 0.85 12.73 13.77
C PRO A 438 -0.18 13.06 14.86
N ALA A 439 -1.23 12.23 15.01
CA ALA A 439 -2.25 12.44 16.05
C ALA A 439 -1.71 12.37 17.49
N ARG A 440 -0.60 11.66 17.73
CA ARG A 440 0.10 11.70 19.03
C ARG A 440 1.04 12.89 19.12
N ALA A 441 1.76 13.17 18.03
CA ALA A 441 2.75 14.23 17.97
C ALA A 441 2.14 15.64 18.13
N VAL A 442 0.92 15.86 17.63
CA VAL A 442 0.26 17.18 17.67
C VAL A 442 0.11 17.74 19.09
N ALA A 443 -0.01 16.88 20.10
CA ALA A 443 -0.05 17.30 21.51
C ALA A 443 1.22 18.02 21.97
N HIS A 444 2.33 17.84 21.25
CA HIS A 444 3.63 18.44 21.52
C HIS A 444 3.96 19.62 20.59
N ALA A 445 3.04 20.00 19.69
CA ALA A 445 3.26 21.08 18.71
C ALA A 445 3.38 22.48 19.35
N GLY A 446 2.97 22.62 20.62
CA GLY A 446 3.04 23.89 21.34
C GLY A 446 2.28 24.99 20.59
N ALA A 447 2.96 26.11 20.33
CA ALA A 447 2.38 27.27 19.64
C ALA A 447 2.50 27.20 18.10
N LEU A 448 3.02 26.11 17.52
CA LEU A 448 3.13 25.97 16.07
C LEU A 448 1.73 25.98 15.43
N PRO A 449 1.43 26.94 14.53
CA PRO A 449 0.19 26.94 13.76
C PRO A 449 0.13 25.76 12.79
N VAL A 450 -1.02 25.07 12.79
CA VAL A 450 -1.32 23.96 11.88
C VAL A 450 -2.53 24.31 11.01
N VAL A 451 -2.38 24.26 9.69
CA VAL A 451 -3.47 24.49 8.72
C VAL A 451 -3.82 23.18 8.03
N LEU A 452 -5.05 22.70 8.22
CA LEU A 452 -5.54 21.44 7.66
C LEU A 452 -6.59 21.70 6.58
N LEU A 453 -6.23 21.41 5.32
CA LEU A 453 -7.16 21.40 4.20
C LEU A 453 -7.82 20.01 4.10
N ARG A 454 -9.05 19.90 4.61
CA ARG A 454 -9.75 18.62 4.84
C ARG A 454 -10.72 18.30 3.69
N ALA A 455 -10.61 17.09 3.17
CA ALA A 455 -11.57 16.51 2.22
C ALA A 455 -12.82 16.00 2.97
N GLY A 456 -14.01 16.44 2.58
CA GLY A 456 -15.26 16.04 3.22
C GLY A 456 -15.81 14.69 2.72
N ARG A 457 -15.39 14.23 1.54
CA ARG A 457 -15.73 12.91 0.95
C ARG A 457 -14.52 11.98 0.92
N GLU A 458 -13.75 12.00 1.99
CA GLU A 458 -12.58 11.14 2.16
C GLU A 458 -12.98 9.66 2.35
N SER A 459 -12.09 8.75 1.97
CA SER A 459 -12.23 7.33 2.29
C SER A 459 -12.38 7.13 3.81
N PRO A 460 -13.27 6.23 4.28
CA PRO A 460 -13.55 6.07 5.70
C PRO A 460 -12.31 5.84 6.55
N GLU A 461 -11.34 5.05 6.04
CA GLU A 461 -10.10 4.73 6.73
C GLU A 461 -9.22 5.97 6.92
N ILE A 462 -9.04 6.79 5.88
CA ILE A 462 -8.25 8.03 5.96
C ILE A 462 -8.98 9.08 6.80
N ALA A 463 -10.30 9.21 6.63
CA ALA A 463 -11.15 10.13 7.40
C ALA A 463 -11.01 9.88 8.91
N ALA A 464 -11.04 8.62 9.34
CA ALA A 464 -10.82 8.25 10.74
C ALA A 464 -9.45 8.71 11.27
N THR A 465 -8.39 8.68 10.45
CA THR A 465 -7.08 9.19 10.85
C THR A 465 -7.08 10.72 11.06
N VAL A 466 -7.83 11.44 10.22
CA VAL A 466 -7.97 12.90 10.30
C VAL A 466 -8.80 13.28 11.52
N GLU A 467 -9.92 12.59 11.77
CA GLU A 467 -10.75 12.80 12.95
C GLU A 467 -9.98 12.59 14.26
N ALA A 468 -9.16 11.54 14.33
CA ALA A 468 -8.31 11.28 15.48
C ALA A 468 -7.29 12.41 15.70
N PHE A 469 -6.69 12.94 14.63
CA PHE A 469 -5.78 14.07 14.70
C PHE A 469 -6.47 15.35 15.17
N VAL A 470 -7.63 15.70 14.58
CA VAL A 470 -8.40 16.90 14.95
C VAL A 470 -8.82 16.83 16.42
N THR A 471 -9.28 15.66 16.87
CA THR A 471 -9.64 15.42 18.27
C THR A 471 -8.43 15.60 19.19
N ALA A 472 -7.28 15.03 18.84
CA ALA A 472 -6.06 15.17 19.64
C ALA A 472 -5.56 16.63 19.70
N ALA A 473 -5.62 17.35 18.57
CA ALA A 473 -5.26 18.76 18.51
C ALA A 473 -6.17 19.61 19.42
N GLY A 474 -7.50 19.41 19.35
CA GLY A 474 -8.47 20.12 20.18
C GLY A 474 -8.35 19.83 21.68
N ASN A 475 -7.77 18.67 22.05
CA ASN A 475 -7.47 18.31 23.44
C ASN A 475 -6.10 18.81 23.92
N SER A 476 -5.40 19.62 23.12
CA SER A 476 -4.04 20.10 23.39
C SER A 476 -3.92 21.62 23.20
N ALA A 477 -2.72 22.17 23.40
CA ALA A 477 -2.44 23.59 23.13
C ALA A 477 -2.19 23.89 21.64
N ALA A 478 -2.29 22.90 20.76
CA ALA A 478 -2.02 23.04 19.33
C ALA A 478 -2.99 24.04 18.68
N HIS A 479 -2.44 24.96 17.87
CA HIS A 479 -3.22 25.94 17.14
C HIS A 479 -3.63 25.39 15.77
N LEU A 480 -4.75 24.67 15.72
CA LEU A 480 -5.28 24.05 14.50
C LEU A 480 -6.35 24.92 13.83
N GLU A 481 -6.11 25.31 12.57
CA GLU A 481 -7.11 25.84 11.65
C GLU A 481 -7.53 24.75 10.65
N VAL A 482 -8.84 24.50 10.53
CA VAL A 482 -9.40 23.59 9.52
C VAL A 482 -10.06 24.38 8.41
N VAL A 483 -9.68 24.07 7.17
CA VAL A 483 -10.29 24.58 5.94
C VAL A 483 -10.95 23.39 5.23
N ASP A 484 -12.27 23.37 5.19
CA ASP A 484 -13.04 22.27 4.61
C ASP A 484 -13.24 22.43 3.10
N VAL A 485 -13.18 21.29 2.41
CA VAL A 485 -13.69 21.10 1.04
C VAL A 485 -14.78 20.03 1.11
N PRO A 486 -16.04 20.41 1.39
CA PRO A 486 -17.11 19.46 1.75
C PRO A 486 -17.32 18.34 0.73
N ASP A 487 -17.32 18.68 -0.55
CA ASP A 487 -17.48 17.71 -1.64
C ASP A 487 -16.15 17.16 -2.18
N GLY A 488 -15.02 17.57 -1.59
CA GLY A 488 -13.70 17.13 -2.02
C GLY A 488 -13.41 15.72 -1.53
N HIS A 489 -12.91 14.87 -2.42
CA HIS A 489 -12.37 13.56 -2.09
C HIS A 489 -10.83 13.58 -2.04
N HIS A 490 -10.17 12.46 -1.75
CA HIS A 490 -8.70 12.40 -1.71
C HIS A 490 -8.05 12.87 -3.03
N GLY A 491 -7.20 13.90 -2.99
CA GLY A 491 -6.57 14.49 -4.19
C GLY A 491 -7.52 15.28 -5.09
N PHE A 492 -8.57 15.88 -4.53
CA PHE A 492 -9.62 16.60 -5.24
C PHE A 492 -9.11 17.67 -6.22
N GLU A 493 -7.92 18.28 -6.04
CA GLU A 493 -7.49 19.39 -6.89
C GLU A 493 -7.36 19.01 -8.37
N THR A 494 -7.00 17.77 -8.63
CA THR A 494 -6.64 17.31 -9.99
C THR A 494 -7.46 16.13 -10.48
N ILE A 495 -8.38 15.60 -9.67
CA ILE A 495 -9.24 14.50 -10.09
C ILE A 495 -10.55 15.08 -10.62
N ASP A 496 -11.33 15.76 -9.78
CA ASP A 496 -12.63 16.34 -10.12
C ASP A 496 -12.97 17.53 -9.19
N PRO A 497 -12.19 18.62 -9.24
CA PRO A 497 -12.24 19.67 -8.23
C PRO A 497 -13.67 20.22 -8.05
N PRO A 498 -14.32 20.03 -6.88
CA PRO A 498 -15.60 20.67 -6.60
C PRO A 498 -15.45 22.19 -6.58
N GLU A 499 -16.58 22.91 -6.66
CA GLU A 499 -16.62 24.38 -6.73
C GLU A 499 -15.85 25.05 -5.57
N ASP A 500 -15.89 24.46 -4.38
CA ASP A 500 -15.22 24.95 -3.17
C ASP A 500 -13.71 24.73 -3.13
N THR A 501 -13.14 23.96 -4.08
CA THR A 501 -11.69 23.66 -4.14
C THR A 501 -10.84 24.92 -4.17
N VAL A 502 -11.13 25.81 -5.13
CA VAL A 502 -10.34 27.02 -5.35
C VAL A 502 -10.44 28.01 -4.17
N PRO A 503 -11.66 28.34 -3.66
CA PRO A 503 -11.80 29.15 -2.45
C PRO A 503 -11.04 28.58 -1.24
N ALA A 504 -11.13 27.28 -1.01
CA ALA A 504 -10.47 26.62 0.12
C ALA A 504 -8.93 26.65 -0.01
N MET A 505 -8.39 26.35 -1.19
CA MET A 505 -6.95 26.44 -1.46
C MET A 505 -6.41 27.86 -1.22
N ARG A 506 -7.10 28.90 -1.72
CA ARG A 506 -6.73 30.30 -1.49
C ARG A 506 -6.76 30.67 -0.01
N ARG A 507 -7.79 30.21 0.72
CA ARG A 507 -7.90 30.43 2.16
C ARG A 507 -6.77 29.78 2.93
N ALA A 508 -6.47 28.51 2.64
CA ALA A 508 -5.38 27.78 3.28
C ALA A 508 -4.03 28.47 3.03
N MET A 509 -3.72 28.81 1.77
CA MET A 509 -2.49 29.54 1.43
C MET A 509 -2.38 30.89 2.15
N ARG A 510 -3.47 31.67 2.20
CA ARG A 510 -3.50 32.94 2.93
C ARG A 510 -3.24 32.76 4.43
N SER A 511 -3.77 31.71 5.04
CA SER A 511 -3.49 31.39 6.44
C SER A 511 -2.01 31.09 6.67
N VAL A 512 -1.42 30.23 5.82
CA VAL A 512 0.02 29.91 5.85
C VAL A 512 0.87 31.19 5.74
N ILE A 513 0.57 32.08 4.78
CA ILE A 513 1.28 33.34 4.60
C ILE A 513 1.13 34.26 5.82
N THR A 514 -0.07 34.32 6.40
CA THR A 514 -0.31 35.12 7.62
C THR A 514 0.59 34.66 8.76
N HIS A 515 0.82 33.36 8.89
CA HIS A 515 1.75 32.81 9.89
C HIS A 515 3.23 33.03 9.55
N LEU A 516 3.60 33.10 8.27
CA LEU A 516 4.96 33.41 7.83
C LEU A 516 5.36 34.88 7.96
N THR A 517 4.37 35.77 8.05
CA THR A 517 4.57 37.23 8.04
C THR A 517 4.40 37.88 9.41
N ARG A 518 3.94 37.12 10.41
CA ARG A 518 3.97 37.47 11.83
C ARG A 518 5.34 37.15 12.42
#